data_AF-A0A6M8HSM3-F1
#
_entry.id   AF-A0A6M8HSM3-F1
#
_cell.length_a   1.000
_cell.length_b   1.000
_cell.length_c   1.000
_cell.angle_alpha   90.00
_cell.angle_beta   90.00
_cell.angle_gamma   90.00
#
_symmetry.space_group_name_H-M   'P 1'
#
loop_
_entity.id
_entity.type
_entity.pdbx_description
1 polymer ?
#
loop_
_entity_poly.entity_id
_entity_poly.type
_entity_poly.pdbx_seq_one_letter_code
_entity_poly.pdbx_strand_id
1 'polypeptide(L)'
;MTHRRIVQAILLALALCVAPELAHAQAVSIDLGHAGEAGATGRLVQITALITLLSLAPSLMVMVTAFTRIVIVLSLLRSALGAQGTPPNTVLVGLALFLTFFVMQPVLLQSWTNGIVPLMDGRMAELDGLKAAAEPFRHFMLANARPPDLRLFMDIAKLPPPATAADTPWRTLVPAFMIGELRRGFEMGFLLYLPFLIIDIVVSSVLMSLGMMMLPPSSISLPFKLIFFVLIDGWHMVAGSLVQSFAPG
;
A
#
# COMPACT_ATOMS: atom_id res chain seq x y z
N MET A 1 36.75 7.10 44.55
CA MET A 1 35.40 6.59 44.15
C MET A 1 35.14 6.59 42.64
N THR A 2 35.91 7.33 41.84
CA THR A 2 35.74 7.47 40.38
C THR A 2 36.22 6.26 39.56
N HIS A 3 37.38 5.66 39.89
CA HIS A 3 37.92 4.51 39.14
C HIS A 3 37.03 3.26 39.21
N ARG A 4 36.41 2.99 40.36
CA ARG A 4 35.50 1.84 40.54
C ARG A 4 34.25 1.95 39.66
N ARG A 5 33.74 3.18 39.45
CA ARG A 5 32.58 3.44 38.57
C ARG A 5 32.93 3.29 37.09
N ILE A 6 34.15 3.67 36.69
CA ILE A 6 34.62 3.50 35.31
C ILE A 6 34.81 2.01 34.98
N VAL A 7 35.42 1.24 35.90
CA VAL A 7 35.58 -0.22 35.73
C VAL A 7 34.23 -0.92 35.67
N GLN A 8 33.26 -0.51 36.50
CA GLN A 8 31.89 -1.03 36.46
C GLN A 8 31.17 -0.67 35.14
N ALA A 9 31.35 0.54 34.62
CA ALA A 9 30.77 0.94 33.34
C ALA A 9 31.36 0.16 32.15
N ILE A 10 32.68 -0.10 32.18
CA ILE A 10 33.35 -0.91 31.15
C ILE A 10 32.89 -2.37 31.23
N LEU A 11 32.78 -2.94 32.43
CA LEU A 11 32.26 -4.30 32.62
C LEU A 11 30.80 -4.44 32.18
N LEU A 12 29.97 -3.42 32.44
CA LEU A 12 28.58 -3.40 31.99
C LEU A 12 28.48 -3.28 30.46
N ALA A 13 29.29 -2.42 29.84
CA ALA A 13 29.35 -2.29 28.39
C ALA A 13 29.86 -3.59 27.71
N LEU A 14 30.86 -4.24 28.31
CA LEU A 14 31.36 -5.52 27.84
C LEU A 14 30.29 -6.62 27.99
N ALA A 15 29.55 -6.64 29.09
CA ALA A 15 28.44 -7.57 29.30
C ALA A 15 27.28 -7.35 28.29
N LEU A 16 27.00 -6.09 27.92
CA LEU A 16 26.01 -5.75 26.90
C LEU A 16 26.47 -6.14 25.48
N CYS A 17 27.77 -6.08 25.18
CA CYS A 17 28.31 -6.54 23.89
C CYS A 17 28.37 -8.07 23.77
N VAL A 18 28.40 -8.81 24.89
CA VAL A 18 28.44 -10.29 24.94
C VAL A 18 27.04 -10.91 25.06
N ALA A 19 25.99 -10.09 25.13
CA ALA A 19 24.59 -10.54 25.12
C ALA A 19 23.85 -10.45 23.77
N PRO A 20 24.46 -10.69 22.58
CA PRO A 20 23.67 -10.79 21.35
C PRO A 20 22.82 -12.07 21.30
N GLU A 21 23.09 -13.07 22.15
CA GLU A 21 22.36 -14.36 22.13
C GLU A 21 20.91 -14.27 22.66
N LEU A 22 20.56 -13.23 23.43
CA LEU A 22 19.17 -12.98 23.83
C LEU A 22 18.36 -12.28 22.73
N ALA A 23 19.02 -11.80 21.67
CA ALA A 23 18.33 -11.54 20.41
C ALA A 23 18.14 -12.89 19.72
N HIS A 24 17.02 -13.55 20.02
CA HIS A 24 16.52 -14.66 19.20
C HIS A 24 16.26 -14.14 17.78
N ALA A 25 17.31 -14.06 16.96
CA ALA A 25 17.17 -14.15 15.54
C ALA A 25 16.44 -15.46 15.28
N GLN A 26 15.19 -15.38 14.80
CA GLN A 26 14.52 -16.55 14.27
C GLN A 26 15.30 -16.97 13.03
N ALA A 27 16.31 -17.82 13.24
CA ALA A 27 16.92 -18.56 12.17
C ALA A 27 15.85 -19.51 11.67
N VAL A 28 15.22 -19.14 10.56
CA VAL A 28 14.42 -20.07 9.78
C VAL A 28 15.41 -21.12 9.27
N SER A 29 15.52 -22.23 10.01
CA SER A 29 16.29 -23.40 9.60
C SER A 29 15.52 -24.08 8.48
N ILE A 30 15.90 -23.75 7.24
CA ILE A 30 15.35 -24.40 6.05
C ILE A 30 16.20 -25.65 5.81
N ASP A 31 15.66 -26.82 6.13
CA ASP A 31 16.30 -28.11 5.82
C ASP A 31 16.23 -28.39 4.32
N LEU A 32 17.35 -28.17 3.63
CA LEU A 32 17.50 -28.33 2.18
C LEU A 32 17.66 -29.81 1.75
N GLY A 33 17.67 -30.76 2.69
CA GLY A 33 18.04 -32.14 2.43
C GLY A 33 19.56 -32.29 2.25
N HIS A 34 20.07 -33.52 2.41
CA HIS A 34 21.51 -33.78 2.23
C HIS A 34 21.87 -33.77 0.74
N ALA A 35 23.00 -33.14 0.40
CA ALA A 35 23.49 -33.11 -0.98
C ALA A 35 23.73 -34.54 -1.50
N GLY A 36 22.91 -34.98 -2.47
CA GLY A 36 22.98 -36.32 -3.06
C GLY A 36 21.70 -37.16 -2.91
N GLU A 37 20.72 -36.74 -2.11
CA GLU A 37 19.43 -37.44 -2.02
C GLU A 37 18.49 -37.10 -3.18
N ALA A 38 17.80 -38.12 -3.72
CA ALA A 38 16.72 -37.95 -4.68
C ALA A 38 15.58 -37.15 -4.04
N GLY A 39 15.46 -35.87 -4.39
CA GLY A 39 14.47 -34.94 -3.83
C GLY A 39 15.04 -33.60 -3.39
N ALA A 40 16.36 -33.50 -3.15
CA ALA A 40 17.02 -32.25 -2.76
C ALA A 40 16.82 -31.13 -3.81
N THR A 41 16.94 -31.45 -5.09
CA THR A 41 16.66 -30.51 -6.20
C THR A 41 15.20 -30.05 -6.21
N GLY A 42 14.25 -30.94 -5.96
CA GLY A 42 12.82 -30.60 -5.91
C GLY A 42 12.49 -29.66 -4.75
N ARG A 43 13.07 -29.92 -3.57
CA ARG A 43 12.91 -29.05 -2.39
C ARG A 43 13.54 -27.68 -2.60
N LEU A 44 14.73 -27.62 -3.22
CA LEU A 44 15.38 -26.37 -3.61
C LEU A 44 14.51 -25.55 -4.59
N VAL A 45 13.91 -26.20 -5.59
CA VAL A 45 12.97 -25.54 -6.51
C VAL A 45 11.73 -25.02 -5.77
N GLN A 46 11.17 -25.81 -4.87
CA GLN A 46 9.98 -25.42 -4.09
C GLN A 46 10.27 -24.22 -3.18
N ILE A 47 11.41 -24.21 -2.47
CA ILE A 47 11.82 -23.09 -1.61
C ILE A 47 12.10 -21.84 -2.44
N THR A 48 12.78 -22.00 -3.59
CA THR A 48 13.05 -20.88 -4.51
C THR A 48 11.73 -20.29 -5.02
N ALA A 49 10.76 -21.13 -5.39
CA ALA A 49 9.43 -20.69 -5.80
C ALA A 49 8.69 -19.96 -4.66
N LEU A 50 8.78 -20.46 -3.42
CA LEU A 50 8.16 -19.84 -2.25
C LEU A 50 8.76 -18.45 -1.95
N ILE A 51 10.09 -18.33 -1.95
CA ILE A 51 10.78 -17.04 -1.73
C ILE A 51 10.42 -16.06 -2.86
N THR A 52 10.35 -16.54 -4.09
CA THR A 52 9.93 -15.72 -5.25
C THR A 52 8.51 -15.21 -5.07
N LEU A 53 7.57 -16.09 -4.67
CA LEU A 53 6.19 -15.71 -4.41
C LEU A 53 6.08 -14.70 -3.26
N LEU A 54 6.81 -14.91 -2.17
CA LEU A 54 6.84 -13.98 -1.03
C LEU A 54 7.42 -12.62 -1.41
N SER A 55 8.42 -12.59 -2.28
CA SER A 55 9.01 -11.35 -2.80
C SER A 55 8.05 -10.58 -3.72
N LEU A 56 7.12 -11.28 -4.39
CA LEU A 56 6.08 -10.67 -5.22
C LEU A 56 4.86 -10.20 -4.41
N ALA A 57 4.71 -10.64 -3.16
CA ALA A 57 3.55 -10.30 -2.33
C ALA A 57 3.29 -8.79 -2.17
N PRO A 58 4.30 -7.92 -1.93
CA PRO A 58 4.10 -6.48 -1.86
C PRO A 58 3.55 -5.92 -3.17
N SER A 59 4.06 -6.40 -4.31
CA SER A 59 3.59 -5.97 -5.64
C SER A 59 2.16 -6.43 -5.89
N LEU A 60 1.81 -7.66 -5.52
CA LEU A 60 0.43 -8.17 -5.62
C LEU A 60 -0.53 -7.33 -4.78
N MET A 61 -0.13 -6.98 -3.56
CA MET A 61 -0.92 -6.09 -2.70
C MET A 61 -1.19 -4.75 -3.38
N VAL A 62 -0.21 -4.15 -4.06
CA VAL A 62 -0.42 -2.90 -4.80
C VAL A 62 -1.39 -3.09 -5.97
N MET A 63 -1.28 -4.19 -6.71
CA MET A 63 -2.03 -4.42 -7.95
C MET A 63 -3.50 -4.80 -7.73
N VAL A 64 -3.83 -5.55 -6.67
CA VAL A 64 -5.18 -6.14 -6.50
C VAL A 64 -5.99 -5.53 -5.35
N THR A 65 -5.49 -4.48 -4.68
CA THR A 65 -6.15 -3.87 -3.52
C THR A 65 -6.37 -2.37 -3.66
N ALA A 66 -7.02 -1.77 -2.65
CA ALA A 66 -7.23 -0.33 -2.51
C ALA A 66 -5.95 0.51 -2.35
N PHE A 67 -4.79 -0.13 -2.12
CA PHE A 67 -3.55 0.56 -1.75
C PHE A 67 -3.13 1.64 -2.75
N THR A 68 -3.22 1.36 -4.06
CA THR A 68 -2.76 2.26 -5.13
C THR A 68 -3.45 3.63 -5.08
N ARG A 69 -4.78 3.66 -4.96
CA ARG A 69 -5.53 4.93 -4.89
C ARG A 69 -5.16 5.70 -3.62
N ILE A 70 -5.12 5.01 -2.48
CA ILE A 70 -4.86 5.62 -1.17
C ILE A 70 -3.48 6.28 -1.12
N VAL A 71 -2.43 5.54 -1.52
CA VAL A 71 -1.05 6.05 -1.46
C VAL A 71 -0.83 7.25 -2.38
N ILE A 72 -1.48 7.26 -3.55
CA ILE A 72 -1.39 8.38 -4.51
C ILE A 72 -2.05 9.63 -3.94
N VAL A 73 -3.26 9.52 -3.40
CA VAL A 73 -3.98 10.67 -2.83
C VAL A 73 -3.21 11.26 -1.65
N LEU A 74 -2.71 10.41 -0.74
CA LEU A 74 -1.90 10.86 0.40
C LEU A 74 -0.58 11.51 -0.05
N SER A 75 0.04 10.98 -1.10
CA SER A 75 1.27 11.55 -1.67
C SER A 75 1.03 12.91 -2.32
N LEU A 76 -0.07 13.07 -3.07
CA LEU A 76 -0.45 14.33 -3.68
C LEU A 76 -0.85 15.38 -2.64
N LEU A 77 -1.54 14.96 -1.57
CA LEU A 77 -1.86 15.84 -0.44
C LEU A 77 -0.59 16.37 0.23
N ARG A 78 0.40 15.50 0.50
CA ARG A 78 1.69 15.93 1.05
C ARG A 78 2.37 16.97 0.16
N SER A 79 2.37 16.76 -1.15
CA SER A 79 2.92 17.74 -2.10
C SER A 79 2.13 19.05 -2.08
N ALA A 80 0.79 19.00 -1.98
CA ALA A 80 -0.07 20.18 -1.95
C ALA A 80 0.16 21.06 -0.70
N LEU A 81 0.37 20.44 0.46
CA LEU A 81 0.71 21.12 1.71
C LEU A 81 2.03 21.89 1.59
N GLY A 82 2.98 21.40 0.78
CA GLY A 82 4.28 22.06 0.56
C GLY A 82 5.25 21.95 1.73
N ALA A 83 4.93 21.15 2.74
CA ALA A 83 5.81 20.89 3.88
C ALA A 83 6.94 19.94 3.47
N GLN A 84 8.19 20.42 3.52
CA GLN A 84 9.34 19.59 3.16
C GLN A 84 9.51 18.44 4.15
N GLY A 85 9.51 17.20 3.66
CA GLY A 85 9.77 16.00 4.46
C GLY A 85 8.68 15.62 5.48
N THR A 86 7.61 16.40 5.61
CA THR A 86 6.55 16.17 6.60
C THR A 86 5.17 16.11 5.91
N PRO A 87 4.36 15.06 6.13
CA PRO A 87 4.69 13.84 6.87
C PRO A 87 5.75 12.96 6.17
N PRO A 88 6.52 12.16 6.92
CA PRO A 88 7.48 11.22 6.33
C PRO A 88 6.79 10.19 5.42
N ASN A 89 7.48 9.76 4.35
CA ASN A 89 6.94 8.77 3.41
C ASN A 89 6.54 7.46 4.11
N THR A 90 7.32 7.04 5.10
CA THR A 90 7.02 5.85 5.91
C THR A 90 5.70 5.96 6.66
N VAL A 91 5.34 7.15 7.16
CA VAL A 91 4.07 7.40 7.83
C VAL A 91 2.92 7.33 6.82
N LEU A 92 3.08 7.91 5.63
CA LEU A 92 2.06 7.85 4.58
C LEU A 92 1.83 6.43 4.08
N VAL A 93 2.90 5.66 3.88
CA VAL A 93 2.80 4.24 3.50
C VAL A 93 2.15 3.43 4.62
N GLY A 94 2.52 3.66 5.88
CA GLY A 94 1.88 3.02 7.04
C GLY A 94 0.38 3.32 7.12
N LEU A 95 -0.01 4.59 6.97
CA LEU A 95 -1.41 4.98 6.92
C LEU A 95 -2.14 4.34 5.73
N ALA A 96 -1.51 4.31 4.55
CA ALA A 96 -2.08 3.69 3.37
C ALA A 96 -2.33 2.19 3.58
N LEU A 97 -1.40 1.48 4.24
CA LEU A 97 -1.55 0.08 4.58
C LEU A 97 -2.73 -0.14 5.54
N PHE A 98 -2.82 0.63 6.63
CA PHE A 98 -3.92 0.49 7.59
C PHE A 98 -5.29 0.79 6.97
N LEU A 99 -5.39 1.85 6.16
CA LEU A 99 -6.62 2.15 5.42
C LEU A 99 -6.95 1.06 4.39
N THR A 100 -5.93 0.48 3.74
CA THR A 100 -6.13 -0.65 2.83
C THR A 100 -6.69 -1.85 3.58
N PHE A 101 -6.13 -2.22 4.74
CA PHE A 101 -6.67 -3.31 5.56
C PHE A 101 -8.10 -3.03 6.02
N PHE A 102 -8.40 -1.80 6.39
CA PHE A 102 -9.74 -1.38 6.78
C PHE A 102 -10.75 -1.56 5.64
N VAL A 103 -10.43 -1.07 4.43
CA VAL A 103 -11.29 -1.19 3.24
C VAL A 103 -11.39 -2.63 2.76
N MET A 104 -10.29 -3.39 2.81
CA MET A 104 -10.21 -4.75 2.27
C MET A 104 -10.67 -5.82 3.26
N GLN A 105 -11.04 -5.47 4.49
CA GLN A 105 -11.50 -6.41 5.52
C GLN A 105 -12.54 -7.44 5.00
N PRO A 106 -13.64 -7.06 4.33
CA PRO A 106 -14.62 -8.03 3.84
C PRO A 106 -14.03 -8.99 2.79
N VAL A 107 -13.16 -8.50 1.91
CA VAL A 107 -12.50 -9.30 0.86
C VAL A 107 -11.56 -10.32 1.47
N LEU A 108 -10.75 -9.89 2.43
CA LEU A 108 -9.81 -10.76 3.16
C LEU A 108 -10.55 -11.83 3.96
N LEU A 109 -11.66 -11.46 4.62
CA LEU A 109 -12.46 -12.40 5.38
C LEU A 109 -13.10 -13.46 4.46
N GLN A 110 -13.71 -13.05 3.34
CA GLN A 110 -14.31 -13.98 2.38
C GLN A 110 -13.25 -14.91 1.76
N SER A 111 -12.07 -14.38 1.45
CA SER A 111 -10.94 -15.18 0.93
C SER A 111 -10.51 -16.24 1.95
N TRP A 112 -10.43 -15.84 3.22
CA TRP A 112 -10.09 -16.73 4.33
C TRP A 112 -11.14 -17.82 4.54
N THR A 113 -12.42 -17.46 4.67
CA THR A 113 -13.50 -18.41 5.01
C THR A 113 -13.85 -19.35 3.86
N ASN A 114 -13.80 -18.87 2.62
CA ASN A 114 -14.30 -19.62 1.45
C ASN A 114 -13.19 -20.38 0.72
N GLY A 115 -11.94 -19.93 0.83
CA GLY A 115 -10.80 -20.56 0.16
C GLY A 115 -9.82 -21.22 1.12
N ILE A 116 -9.24 -20.43 2.03
CA ILE A 116 -8.10 -20.87 2.86
C ILE A 116 -8.54 -21.91 3.92
N VAL A 117 -9.62 -21.66 4.65
CA VAL A 117 -10.08 -22.59 5.70
C VAL A 117 -10.49 -23.96 5.13
N PRO A 118 -11.33 -24.06 4.07
CA PRO A 118 -11.66 -25.36 3.47
C PRO A 118 -10.44 -26.10 2.92
N LEU A 119 -9.44 -25.37 2.43
CA LEU A 119 -8.18 -25.94 1.98
C LEU A 119 -7.38 -26.55 3.15
N MET A 120 -7.24 -25.81 4.25
CA MET A 120 -6.55 -26.28 5.45
C MET A 120 -7.24 -27.49 6.10
N ASP A 121 -8.57 -27.54 6.03
CA ASP A 121 -9.38 -28.64 6.55
C ASP A 121 -9.40 -29.87 5.61
N GLY A 122 -8.73 -29.82 4.45
CA GLY A 122 -8.74 -30.89 3.46
C GLY A 122 -10.11 -31.11 2.78
N ARG A 123 -11.02 -30.13 2.88
CA ARG A 123 -12.36 -30.16 2.27
C ARG A 123 -12.36 -29.76 0.80
N MET A 124 -11.24 -29.23 0.29
CA MET A 124 -11.07 -28.76 -1.08
C MET A 124 -9.66 -29.05 -1.58
N ALA A 125 -9.51 -29.32 -2.87
CA ALA A 125 -8.20 -29.47 -3.50
C ALA A 125 -7.41 -28.15 -3.50
N GLU A 126 -6.08 -28.21 -3.47
CA GLU A 126 -5.19 -27.03 -3.42
C GLU A 126 -5.50 -25.96 -4.46
N LEU A 127 -5.63 -26.37 -5.72
CA LEU A 127 -5.90 -25.44 -6.81
C LEU A 127 -7.29 -24.81 -6.72
N ASP A 128 -8.28 -25.55 -6.22
CA ASP A 128 -9.64 -25.04 -6.11
C ASP A 128 -9.79 -24.12 -4.90
N GLY A 129 -9.10 -24.43 -3.80
CA GLY A 129 -8.97 -23.56 -2.63
C GLY A 129 -8.33 -22.22 -2.99
N LEU A 130 -7.26 -22.26 -3.79
CA LEU A 130 -6.60 -21.05 -4.27
C LEU A 130 -7.48 -20.20 -5.19
N LYS A 131 -8.25 -20.83 -6.09
CA LYS A 131 -9.23 -20.12 -6.92
C LYS A 131 -10.33 -19.47 -6.07
N ALA A 132 -10.87 -20.22 -5.11
CA ALA A 132 -11.90 -19.72 -4.19
C ALA A 132 -11.37 -18.57 -3.31
N ALA A 133 -10.10 -18.62 -2.91
CA ALA A 133 -9.45 -17.54 -2.16
C ALA A 133 -9.22 -16.29 -3.03
N ALA A 134 -8.96 -16.45 -4.33
CA ALA A 134 -8.76 -15.33 -5.25
C ALA A 134 -10.08 -14.65 -5.64
N GLU A 135 -11.19 -15.38 -5.69
CA GLU A 135 -12.46 -14.90 -6.24
C GLU A 135 -13.01 -13.60 -5.60
N PRO A 136 -12.95 -13.40 -4.27
CA PRO A 136 -13.35 -12.13 -3.64
C PRO A 136 -12.55 -10.92 -4.14
N PHE A 137 -11.26 -11.08 -4.44
CA PHE A 137 -10.43 -9.99 -4.96
C PHE A 137 -10.89 -9.54 -6.34
N ARG A 138 -11.32 -10.47 -7.19
CA ARG A 138 -11.83 -10.11 -8.51
C ARG A 138 -13.23 -9.52 -8.44
N HIS A 139 -14.08 -9.93 -7.51
CA HIS A 139 -15.32 -9.20 -7.23
C HIS A 139 -15.04 -7.75 -6.81
N PHE A 140 -14.10 -7.54 -5.88
CA PHE A 140 -13.67 -6.20 -5.47
C PHE A 140 -13.15 -5.36 -6.64
N MET A 141 -12.28 -5.95 -7.48
CA MET A 141 -11.76 -5.27 -8.66
C MET A 141 -12.86 -4.97 -9.67
N LEU A 142 -13.82 -5.87 -9.91
CA LEU A 142 -14.93 -5.64 -10.85
C LEU A 142 -15.86 -4.52 -10.36
N ALA A 143 -16.16 -4.49 -9.05
CA ALA A 143 -16.99 -3.44 -8.45
C ALA A 143 -16.34 -2.05 -8.57
N ASN A 144 -15.00 -2.00 -8.58
CA ASN A 144 -14.25 -0.76 -8.70
C ASN A 144 -13.74 -0.50 -10.12
N ALA A 145 -13.64 -1.48 -11.02
CA ALA A 145 -13.12 -1.28 -12.36
C ALA A 145 -14.11 -0.47 -13.21
N ARG A 146 -13.58 0.43 -14.04
CA ARG A 146 -14.42 1.21 -14.95
C ARG A 146 -14.73 0.37 -16.20
N PRO A 147 -16.00 0.30 -16.65
CA PRO A 147 -16.35 -0.44 -17.86
C PRO A 147 -15.56 -0.02 -19.11
N PRO A 148 -15.27 1.28 -19.37
CA PRO A 148 -14.44 1.67 -20.51
C PRO A 148 -13.00 1.14 -20.45
N ASP A 149 -12.39 1.17 -19.25
CA ASP A 149 -11.01 0.70 -19.08
C ASP A 149 -10.95 -0.83 -19.25
N LEU A 150 -11.96 -1.57 -18.76
CA LEU A 150 -12.06 -3.01 -18.99
C LEU A 150 -12.24 -3.36 -20.47
N ARG A 151 -13.15 -2.67 -21.17
CA ARG A 151 -13.37 -2.88 -22.62
C ARG A 151 -12.09 -2.66 -23.42
N LEU A 152 -11.35 -1.60 -23.13
CA LEU A 152 -10.06 -1.33 -23.78
C LEU A 152 -9.11 -2.54 -23.72
N PHE A 153 -8.94 -3.14 -22.53
CA PHE A 153 -8.05 -4.29 -22.39
C PHE A 153 -8.61 -5.57 -23.01
N MET A 154 -9.94 -5.74 -23.04
CA MET A 154 -10.57 -6.85 -23.76
C MET A 154 -10.37 -6.74 -25.27
N ASP A 155 -10.52 -5.53 -25.81
CA ASP A 155 -10.33 -5.22 -27.23
C ASP A 155 -8.87 -5.44 -27.65
N ILE A 156 -7.91 -4.95 -26.84
CA ILE A 156 -6.47 -5.17 -27.06
C ILE A 156 -6.14 -6.67 -27.02
N ALA A 157 -6.73 -7.42 -26.09
CA ALA A 157 -6.53 -8.85 -25.96
C ALA A 157 -7.27 -9.69 -27.02
N LYS A 158 -8.13 -9.05 -27.84
CA LYS A 158 -9.01 -9.72 -28.82
C LYS A 158 -9.88 -10.81 -28.20
N LEU A 159 -10.37 -10.56 -26.99
CA LEU A 159 -11.21 -11.52 -26.26
C LEU A 159 -12.70 -11.21 -26.49
N PRO A 160 -13.55 -12.24 -26.64
CA PRO A 160 -14.98 -12.03 -26.70
C PRO A 160 -15.48 -11.43 -25.37
N PRO A 161 -16.58 -10.66 -25.38
CA PRO A 161 -17.22 -10.19 -24.16
C PRO A 161 -17.52 -11.37 -23.22
N PRO A 162 -17.26 -11.25 -21.91
CA PRO A 162 -17.49 -12.34 -20.98
C PRO A 162 -19.00 -12.50 -20.77
N ALA A 163 -19.48 -13.74 -20.66
CA ALA A 163 -20.91 -14.02 -20.49
C ALA A 163 -21.40 -13.52 -19.13
N THR A 164 -20.57 -13.67 -18.10
CA THR A 164 -20.82 -13.14 -16.75
C THR A 164 -19.65 -12.29 -16.27
N ALA A 165 -19.88 -11.45 -15.26
CA ALA A 165 -18.80 -10.76 -14.57
C ALA A 165 -17.76 -11.78 -14.03
N ALA A 166 -18.23 -12.97 -13.67
CA ALA A 166 -17.44 -14.09 -13.22
C ALA A 166 -16.60 -14.79 -14.34
N ASP A 167 -16.73 -14.40 -15.59
CA ASP A 167 -15.90 -14.94 -16.67
C ASP A 167 -14.81 -13.95 -17.10
N THR A 168 -14.75 -12.77 -16.46
CA THR A 168 -13.77 -11.73 -16.79
C THR A 168 -12.35 -12.23 -16.51
N PRO A 169 -11.46 -12.29 -17.53
CA PRO A 169 -10.11 -12.80 -17.36
C PRO A 169 -9.23 -11.88 -16.49
N TRP A 170 -8.44 -12.48 -15.58
CA TRP A 170 -7.49 -11.75 -14.72
C TRP A 170 -6.52 -10.87 -15.49
N ARG A 171 -6.05 -11.35 -16.66
CA ARG A 171 -5.11 -10.63 -17.53
C ARG A 171 -5.66 -9.31 -18.07
N THR A 172 -6.99 -9.15 -18.18
CA THR A 172 -7.61 -7.89 -18.61
C THR A 172 -8.11 -7.09 -17.41
N LEU A 173 -8.65 -7.77 -16.39
CA LEU A 173 -9.20 -7.12 -15.20
C LEU A 173 -8.15 -6.37 -14.38
N VAL A 174 -7.02 -7.01 -14.07
CA VAL A 174 -5.97 -6.42 -13.23
C VAL A 174 -5.44 -5.10 -13.82
N PRO A 175 -4.98 -5.04 -15.09
CA PRO A 175 -4.49 -3.78 -15.65
C PRO A 175 -5.60 -2.74 -15.84
N ALA A 176 -6.83 -3.15 -16.16
CA ALA A 176 -7.97 -2.23 -16.22
C ALA A 176 -8.28 -1.58 -14.87
N PHE A 177 -8.30 -2.39 -13.80
CA PHE A 177 -8.48 -1.92 -12.44
C PHE A 177 -7.35 -0.96 -12.03
N MET A 178 -6.09 -1.34 -12.25
CA MET A 178 -4.94 -0.50 -11.92
C MET A 178 -5.00 0.88 -12.57
N ILE A 179 -5.28 0.96 -13.88
CA ILE A 179 -5.43 2.25 -14.57
C ILE A 179 -6.59 3.06 -13.98
N GLY A 180 -7.71 2.40 -13.66
CA GLY A 180 -8.85 3.04 -13.00
C GLY A 180 -8.49 3.62 -11.63
N GLU A 181 -7.74 2.87 -10.81
CA GLU A 181 -7.26 3.32 -9.49
C GLU A 181 -6.27 4.48 -9.58
N LEU A 182 -5.32 4.42 -10.54
CA LEU A 182 -4.41 5.53 -10.81
C LEU A 182 -5.20 6.79 -11.15
N ARG A 183 -6.11 6.71 -12.12
CA ARG A 183 -6.92 7.85 -12.56
C ARG A 183 -7.70 8.45 -11.40
N ARG A 184 -8.45 7.64 -10.64
CA ARG A 184 -9.20 8.11 -9.46
C ARG A 184 -8.31 8.72 -8.40
N GLY A 185 -7.15 8.12 -8.13
CA GLY A 185 -6.17 8.65 -7.19
C GLY A 185 -5.68 10.04 -7.61
N PHE A 186 -5.39 10.23 -8.90
CA PHE A 186 -5.03 11.55 -9.44
C PHE A 186 -6.19 12.55 -9.44
N GLU A 187 -7.40 12.13 -9.80
CA GLU A 187 -8.60 12.99 -9.76
C GLU A 187 -8.87 13.49 -8.33
N MET A 188 -8.90 12.58 -7.35
CA MET A 188 -9.10 12.94 -5.93
C MET A 188 -7.95 13.82 -5.42
N GLY A 189 -6.71 13.46 -5.73
CA GLY A 189 -5.55 14.24 -5.33
C GLY A 189 -5.55 15.65 -5.94
N PHE A 190 -5.98 15.80 -7.20
CA PHE A 190 -6.14 17.09 -7.85
C PHE A 190 -7.21 17.95 -7.16
N LEU A 191 -8.37 17.36 -6.85
CA LEU A 191 -9.43 18.08 -6.13
C LEU A 191 -8.98 18.56 -4.75
N LEU A 192 -8.21 17.74 -4.02
CA LEU A 192 -7.59 18.15 -2.76
C LEU A 192 -6.52 19.23 -2.93
N TYR A 193 -5.84 19.26 -4.09
CA TYR A 193 -4.79 20.24 -4.38
C TYR A 193 -5.33 21.66 -4.59
N LEU A 194 -6.53 21.78 -5.19
CA LEU A 194 -7.15 23.07 -5.56
C LEU A 194 -7.20 24.13 -4.45
N PRO A 195 -7.70 23.86 -3.22
CA PRO A 195 -7.73 24.88 -2.17
C PRO A 195 -6.33 25.39 -1.81
N PHE A 196 -5.31 24.53 -1.80
CA PHE A 196 -3.94 24.93 -1.50
C PHE A 196 -3.33 25.77 -2.62
N LEU A 197 -3.65 25.46 -3.88
CA LEU A 197 -3.24 26.26 -5.03
C LEU A 197 -3.83 27.67 -4.95
N ILE A 198 -5.09 27.81 -4.54
CA ILE A 198 -5.73 29.12 -4.35
C ILE A 198 -4.97 29.92 -3.29
N ILE A 199 -4.62 29.30 -2.16
CA ILE A 199 -3.81 29.94 -1.11
C ILE A 199 -2.47 30.43 -1.68
N ASP A 200 -1.78 29.60 -2.48
CA ASP A 200 -0.52 29.99 -3.11
C ASP A 200 -0.65 31.19 -4.04
N ILE A 201 -1.67 31.19 -4.90
CA ILE A 201 -1.91 32.28 -5.87
C ILE A 201 -2.23 33.58 -5.13
N VAL A 202 -3.09 33.52 -4.11
CA VAL A 202 -3.46 34.69 -3.29
C VAL A 202 -2.23 35.25 -2.56
N VAL A 203 -1.49 34.41 -1.83
CA VAL A 203 -0.29 34.85 -1.11
C VAL A 203 0.76 35.43 -2.05
N SER A 204 0.98 34.80 -3.21
CA SER A 204 1.93 35.30 -4.20
C SER A 204 1.53 36.68 -4.72
N SER A 205 0.25 36.90 -5.06
CA SER A 205 -0.23 38.20 -5.54
C SER A 205 -0.07 39.31 -4.50
N VAL A 206 -0.27 39.01 -3.21
CA VAL A 206 -0.08 39.97 -2.11
C VAL A 206 1.40 40.27 -1.87
N LEU A 207 2.27 39.26 -1.94
CA LEU A 207 3.72 39.50 -1.81
C LEU A 207 4.28 40.34 -2.95
N MET A 208 3.80 40.09 -4.18
CA MET A 208 4.18 40.87 -5.36
C MET A 208 3.71 42.33 -5.23
N SER A 209 2.51 42.58 -4.68
CA SER A 209 2.02 43.94 -4.49
C SER A 209 2.78 44.71 -3.40
N LEU A 210 3.33 44.03 -2.40
CA LEU A 210 4.20 44.60 -1.37
C LEU A 210 5.65 44.81 -1.86
N GLY A 211 5.99 44.42 -3.10
CA GLY A 211 7.33 44.56 -3.66
C GLY A 211 8.35 43.53 -3.16
N MET A 212 7.91 42.48 -2.44
CA MET A 212 8.78 41.44 -1.87
C MET A 212 9.08 40.34 -2.88
N MET A 213 9.76 40.67 -3.98
CA MET A 213 10.07 39.71 -5.06
C MET A 213 11.12 38.64 -4.69
N MET A 214 11.88 38.83 -3.60
CA MET A 214 12.99 37.95 -3.21
C MET A 214 12.57 36.82 -2.25
N LEU A 215 11.37 36.89 -1.67
CA LEU A 215 10.87 35.85 -0.76
C LEU A 215 10.12 34.78 -1.55
N PRO A 216 10.46 33.47 -1.41
CA PRO A 216 9.70 32.40 -2.04
C PRO A 216 8.25 32.41 -1.52
N PRO A 217 7.23 32.58 -2.39
CA PRO A 217 5.84 32.65 -1.94
C PRO A 217 5.38 31.40 -1.19
N SER A 218 5.91 30.23 -1.55
CA SER A 218 5.61 28.94 -0.91
C SER A 218 6.01 28.88 0.57
N SER A 219 7.10 29.55 0.95
CA SER A 219 7.54 29.62 2.35
C SER A 219 6.57 30.44 3.20
N ILE A 220 5.95 31.45 2.59
CA ILE A 220 4.97 32.32 3.28
C ILE A 220 3.58 31.68 3.27
N SER A 221 3.19 30.96 2.21
CA SER A 221 1.88 30.31 2.13
C SER A 221 1.76 29.06 3.01
N LEU A 222 2.87 28.38 3.29
CA LEU A 222 2.91 27.16 4.11
C LEU A 222 2.15 27.27 5.46
N PRO A 223 2.42 28.25 6.34
CA PRO A 223 1.67 28.36 7.60
C PRO A 223 0.16 28.52 7.39
N PHE A 224 -0.27 29.28 6.38
CA PHE A 224 -1.70 29.43 6.05
C PHE A 224 -2.32 28.11 5.58
N LYS A 225 -1.61 27.34 4.76
CA LYS A 225 -2.08 26.01 4.33
C LYS A 225 -2.22 25.05 5.51
N LEU A 226 -1.25 25.03 6.42
CA LEU A 226 -1.29 24.18 7.61
C LEU A 226 -2.43 24.57 8.54
N ILE A 227 -2.62 25.86 8.80
CA ILE A 227 -3.74 26.37 9.60
C ILE A 227 -5.06 25.97 8.95
N PHE A 228 -5.23 26.26 7.66
CA PHE A 228 -6.42 25.88 6.91
C PHE A 228 -6.71 24.37 7.02
N PHE A 229 -5.70 23.54 6.79
CA PHE A 229 -5.84 22.09 6.81
C PHE A 229 -6.21 21.54 8.20
N VAL A 230 -5.64 22.10 9.27
CA VAL A 230 -5.98 21.72 10.64
C VAL A 230 -7.37 22.22 11.03
N LEU A 231 -7.74 23.44 10.63
CA LEU A 231 -9.06 24.04 10.95
C LEU A 231 -10.24 23.25 10.36
N ILE A 232 -10.05 22.65 9.19
CA ILE A 232 -11.09 21.83 8.54
C ILE A 232 -11.05 20.36 8.97
N ASP A 233 -10.16 19.98 9.90
CA ASP A 233 -9.88 18.59 10.23
C ASP A 233 -9.54 17.74 8.98
N GLY A 234 -8.56 18.22 8.20
CA GLY A 234 -8.29 17.71 6.87
C GLY A 234 -7.86 16.24 6.84
N TRP A 235 -7.18 15.73 7.88
CA TRP A 235 -6.84 14.31 7.97
C TRP A 235 -8.08 13.43 8.11
N HIS A 236 -9.04 13.83 8.94
CA HIS A 236 -10.31 13.13 9.08
C HIS A 236 -11.09 13.13 7.77
N MET A 237 -11.23 14.30 7.13
CA MET A 237 -11.94 14.42 5.85
C MET A 237 -11.32 13.56 4.74
N VAL A 238 -9.99 13.57 4.61
CA VAL A 238 -9.28 12.80 3.58
C VAL A 238 -9.41 11.30 3.83
N ALA A 239 -9.19 10.84 5.07
CA ALA A 239 -9.34 9.43 5.41
C ALA A 239 -10.78 8.93 5.19
N GLY A 240 -11.78 9.71 5.63
CA GLY A 240 -13.19 9.39 5.42
C GLY A 240 -13.56 9.34 3.93
N SER A 241 -13.14 10.34 3.16
CA SER A 241 -13.41 10.39 1.70
C SER A 241 -12.74 9.25 0.94
N LEU A 242 -11.54 8.84 1.35
CA LEU A 242 -10.84 7.71 0.75
C LEU A 242 -11.58 6.40 0.98
N VAL A 243 -11.99 6.13 2.22
CA VAL A 243 -12.74 4.91 2.57
C VAL A 243 -14.08 4.86 1.83
N GLN A 244 -14.82 5.98 1.83
CA GLN A 244 -16.13 6.08 1.16
C GLN A 244 -16.03 6.01 -0.38
N SER A 245 -14.86 6.27 -0.96
CA SER A 245 -14.67 6.21 -2.41
C SER A 245 -14.69 4.80 -2.98
N PHE A 246 -14.52 3.78 -2.15
CA PHE A 246 -14.63 2.39 -2.56
C PHE A 246 -16.10 1.96 -2.45
N ALA A 247 -16.59 1.24 -3.45
CA ALA A 247 -17.94 0.72 -3.41
C ALA A 247 -18.12 -0.12 -2.13
N PRO A 248 -19.21 0.08 -1.36
CA PRO A 248 -19.51 -0.80 -0.24
C PRO A 248 -19.67 -2.21 -0.80
N GLY A 249 -18.79 -3.12 -0.35
CA GLY A 249 -18.89 -4.55 -0.64
C GLY A 249 -20.13 -5.15 0.00
#